data_AF-A0A957PYA6-F1
#
_entry.id   AF-A0A957PYA6-F1
#
_cell.length_a   1.000
_cell.length_b   1.000
_cell.length_c   1.000
_cell.angle_alpha   90.00
_cell.angle_beta   90.00
_cell.angle_gamma   90.00
#
_symmetry.space_group_name_H-M   'P 1'
#
loop_
_entity.id
_entity.type
_entity.pdbx_description
1 polymer ?
#
loop_
_entity_poly.entity_id
_entity_poly.type
_entity_poly.pdbx_seq_one_letter_code
_entity_poly.pdbx_strand_id
1 'polypeptide(L)'
;MIRILFLAANPVDQARLRVRNEFTGVRQVLDATADRDRFQLIPEFDAAPDELQDLLTRHRPQIVHFGGHGTGEGLLFVDQDGQGQLVAPQTLRDLFGSFNETVRCVVLNACSSEEQAAAIAGVVDAVVGMGDVVSDDGALAFATAFYRALASDATLATAMTRARNQIDLAGLAEVDTPQLRAERIDAGQVEAFDWDVPDIIEPTGSAQTINTGGGSNIGGGVTTGGNFAGRDYIGEQHIHYHGEAPPATSPAQPTMSRGIFGLYPFNQHFFGRDNELATLHQLLQSEPNVSICPTITGMGGLGKTQLAAHYARAHIADYRDGIFWITAADLNSIRPQLAD
;
A
#
# COMPACT_ATOMS: atom_id res chain seq x y z
N MET A 1 11.09 8.85 4.80
CA MET A 1 10.10 7.78 5.09
C MET A 1 10.49 6.55 4.28
N ILE A 2 10.61 5.40 4.93
CA ILE A 2 11.00 4.12 4.32
C ILE A 2 9.76 3.35 3.87
N ARG A 3 9.71 3.03 2.58
CA ARG A 3 8.65 2.25 1.94
C ARG A 3 9.11 0.81 1.79
N ILE A 4 8.30 -0.09 2.33
CA ILE A 4 8.50 -1.53 2.27
C ILE A 4 7.39 -2.09 1.38
N LEU A 5 7.72 -2.54 0.18
CA LEU A 5 6.78 -3.25 -0.68
C LEU A 5 6.79 -4.73 -0.30
N PHE A 6 5.68 -5.21 0.27
CA PHE A 6 5.49 -6.59 0.68
C PHE A 6 4.73 -7.34 -0.41
N LEU A 7 5.47 -8.07 -1.23
CA LEU A 7 4.95 -8.95 -2.29
C LEU A 7 4.67 -10.32 -1.69
N ALA A 8 3.45 -10.81 -1.83
CA ALA A 8 3.06 -12.13 -1.38
C ALA A 8 2.49 -12.96 -2.52
N ALA A 9 3.04 -14.16 -2.76
CA ALA A 9 2.56 -15.07 -3.79
C ALA A 9 2.06 -16.39 -3.17
N ASN A 10 0.83 -16.76 -3.50
CA ASN A 10 0.18 -18.00 -3.03
C ASN A 10 -0.58 -18.66 -4.20
N PRO A 11 0.13 -19.18 -5.21
CA PRO A 11 -0.51 -19.82 -6.35
C PRO A 11 -1.30 -21.07 -5.94
N VAL A 12 -2.42 -21.33 -6.62
CA VAL A 12 -3.43 -22.32 -6.22
C VAL A 12 -3.00 -23.78 -6.42
N ASP A 13 -1.99 -24.01 -7.24
CA ASP A 13 -1.36 -25.33 -7.47
C ASP A 13 -0.26 -25.67 -6.47
N GLN A 14 0.05 -24.77 -5.54
CA GLN A 14 1.05 -24.98 -4.49
C GLN A 14 0.42 -25.16 -3.11
N ALA A 15 1.21 -25.66 -2.16
CA ALA A 15 0.79 -25.70 -0.77
C ALA A 15 0.55 -24.27 -0.25
N ARG A 16 -0.56 -24.04 0.44
CA ARG A 16 -0.91 -22.69 0.91
C ARG A 16 0.00 -22.25 2.06
N LEU A 17 0.73 -21.15 1.87
CA LEU A 17 1.60 -20.56 2.89
C LEU A 17 0.88 -19.52 3.74
N ARG A 18 1.39 -19.27 4.96
CA ARG A 18 0.84 -18.30 5.91
C ARG A 18 1.40 -16.87 5.72
N VAL A 19 1.64 -16.45 4.47
CA VAL A 19 2.20 -15.11 4.12
C VAL A 19 1.40 -13.92 4.68
N ARG A 20 0.09 -14.08 4.92
CA ARG A 20 -0.73 -13.04 5.57
C ARG A 20 -0.43 -12.91 7.07
N ASN A 21 -0.06 -14.01 7.73
CA ASN A 21 0.41 -13.96 9.12
C ASN A 21 1.77 -13.28 9.19
N GLU A 22 2.64 -13.55 8.23
CA GLU A 22 3.92 -12.86 8.07
C GLU A 22 3.73 -11.35 7.92
N PHE A 23 2.93 -10.90 6.93
CA PHE A 23 2.59 -9.48 6.77
C PHE A 23 2.06 -8.86 8.07
N THR A 24 1.13 -9.56 8.74
CA THR A 24 0.51 -9.07 9.98
C THR A 24 1.54 -8.95 11.09
N GLY A 25 2.46 -9.90 11.22
CA GLY A 25 3.56 -9.87 12.19
C GLY A 25 4.52 -8.72 11.91
N VAL A 26 4.92 -8.53 10.65
CA VAL A 26 5.78 -7.41 10.24
C VAL A 26 5.11 -6.08 10.55
N ARG A 27 3.83 -5.91 10.16
CA ARG A 27 3.07 -4.70 10.46
C ARG A 27 3.01 -4.43 11.97
N GLN A 28 2.73 -5.45 12.78
CA GLN A 28 2.66 -5.31 14.23
C GLN A 28 3.99 -4.83 14.86
N VAL A 29 5.13 -5.31 14.38
CA VAL A 29 6.44 -4.85 14.92
C VAL A 29 6.78 -3.44 14.47
N LEU A 30 6.40 -3.05 13.25
CA LEU A 30 6.61 -1.69 12.75
C LEU A 30 5.68 -0.69 13.45
N ASP A 31 4.40 -1.04 13.67
CA ASP A 31 3.42 -0.18 14.36
C ASP A 31 3.77 0.04 15.85
N ALA A 32 4.52 -0.91 16.46
CA ALA A 32 4.91 -0.87 17.86
C ALA A 32 6.18 -0.04 18.14
N THR A 33 6.91 0.41 17.10
CA THR A 33 8.09 1.28 17.31
C THR A 33 7.69 2.72 17.62
N ALA A 34 8.56 3.46 18.32
CA ALA A 34 8.33 4.86 18.62
C ALA A 34 8.21 5.72 17.34
N ASP A 35 8.97 5.36 16.30
CA ASP A 35 9.03 6.05 15.01
C ASP A 35 8.21 5.34 13.93
N ARG A 36 7.01 4.85 14.27
CA ARG A 36 6.15 4.10 13.31
C ARG A 36 5.88 4.86 12.01
N ASP A 37 5.76 6.20 12.08
CA ASP A 37 5.48 7.07 10.93
C ASP A 37 6.66 7.14 9.94
N ARG A 38 7.84 6.62 10.33
CA ARG A 38 9.00 6.47 9.46
C ARG A 38 8.82 5.32 8.46
N PHE A 39 7.89 4.39 8.69
CA PHE A 39 7.66 3.22 7.85
C PHE A 39 6.32 3.28 7.11
N GLN A 40 6.34 2.88 5.85
CA GLN A 40 5.14 2.60 5.07
C GLN A 40 5.23 1.17 4.54
N LEU A 41 4.44 0.26 5.13
CA LEU A 41 4.34 -1.12 4.68
C LEU A 41 3.18 -1.24 3.66
N ILE A 42 3.52 -1.64 2.44
CA ILE A 42 2.60 -1.67 1.28
C ILE A 42 2.35 -3.13 0.91
N PRO A 43 1.16 -3.68 1.18
CA PRO A 43 0.83 -5.07 0.83
C PRO A 43 0.41 -5.21 -0.63
N GLU A 44 1.01 -6.18 -1.32
CA GLU A 44 0.54 -6.69 -2.61
C GLU A 44 0.43 -8.20 -2.52
N PHE A 45 -0.81 -8.68 -2.37
CA PHE A 45 -1.12 -10.11 -2.34
C PHE A 45 -1.43 -10.61 -3.74
N ASP A 46 -1.14 -11.89 -3.95
CA ASP A 46 -1.27 -12.54 -5.26
C ASP A 46 -0.37 -11.88 -6.31
N ALA A 47 0.85 -11.52 -5.88
CA ALA A 47 1.81 -10.79 -6.69
C ALA A 47 2.09 -11.52 -8.01
N ALA A 48 1.86 -10.80 -9.12
CA ALA A 48 2.03 -11.30 -10.48
C ALA A 48 3.27 -10.68 -11.15
N PRO A 49 4.00 -11.43 -12.02
CA PRO A 49 5.23 -10.94 -12.63
C PRO A 49 5.05 -9.71 -13.54
N ASP A 50 3.92 -9.62 -14.22
CA ASP A 50 3.58 -8.53 -15.15
C ASP A 50 3.30 -7.21 -14.44
N GLU A 51 2.97 -7.23 -13.15
CA GLU A 51 2.73 -6.04 -12.33
C GLU A 51 3.99 -5.53 -11.60
N LEU A 52 5.07 -6.31 -11.54
CA LEU A 52 6.23 -6.00 -10.69
C LEU A 52 6.89 -4.66 -11.05
N GLN A 53 7.08 -4.37 -12.33
CA GLN A 53 7.67 -3.10 -12.75
C GLN A 53 6.78 -1.92 -12.37
N ASP A 54 5.46 -2.05 -12.60
CA ASP A 54 4.49 -1.02 -12.26
C ASP A 54 4.45 -0.76 -10.75
N LEU A 55 4.51 -1.82 -9.93
CA LEU A 55 4.58 -1.73 -8.47
C LEU A 55 5.86 -1.03 -8.01
N LEU A 56 7.02 -1.41 -8.54
CA LEU A 56 8.30 -0.80 -8.20
C LEU A 56 8.36 0.67 -8.62
N THR A 57 7.85 1.02 -9.80
CA THR A 57 7.76 2.40 -10.27
C THR A 57 6.81 3.23 -9.42
N ARG A 58 5.61 2.70 -9.11
CA ARG A 58 4.56 3.42 -8.39
C ARG A 58 4.95 3.68 -6.94
N HIS A 59 5.49 2.67 -6.27
CA HIS A 59 5.75 2.73 -4.84
C HIS A 59 7.16 3.21 -4.50
N ARG A 60 8.11 3.12 -5.45
CA ARG A 60 9.53 3.46 -5.26
C ARG A 60 10.07 2.94 -3.90
N PRO A 61 9.93 1.63 -3.62
CA PRO A 61 10.27 1.09 -2.31
C PRO A 61 11.77 1.08 -2.07
N GLN A 62 12.18 1.33 -0.82
CA GLN A 62 13.56 1.11 -0.38
C GLN A 62 13.81 -0.35 -0.04
N ILE A 63 12.78 -1.05 0.45
CA ILE A 63 12.84 -2.46 0.79
C ILE A 63 11.76 -3.20 0.01
N VAL A 64 12.13 -4.27 -0.69
CA VAL A 64 11.18 -5.22 -1.26
C VAL A 64 11.25 -6.50 -0.47
N HIS A 65 10.12 -6.91 0.08
CA HIS A 65 9.96 -8.18 0.77
C HIS A 65 9.13 -9.11 -0.10
N PHE A 66 9.62 -10.31 -0.36
CA PHE A 66 8.89 -11.35 -1.06
C PHE A 66 8.63 -12.52 -0.09
N GLY A 67 7.37 -12.82 0.15
CA GLY A 67 6.93 -14.02 0.87
C GLY A 67 6.20 -14.96 -0.08
N GLY A 68 6.69 -16.18 -0.24
CA GLY A 68 6.11 -17.12 -1.20
C GLY A 68 6.94 -18.37 -1.38
N HIS A 69 6.65 -19.12 -2.45
CA HIS A 69 7.40 -20.30 -2.80
C HIS A 69 8.66 -19.95 -3.58
N GLY A 70 9.70 -20.75 -3.35
CA GLY A 70 10.97 -20.64 -4.04
C GLY A 70 11.57 -22.01 -4.29
N THR A 71 12.38 -22.09 -5.32
CA THR A 71 13.22 -23.24 -5.66
C THR A 71 14.60 -22.72 -6.07
N GLY A 72 15.60 -23.59 -6.23
CA GLY A 72 16.88 -23.17 -6.81
C GLY A 72 16.73 -22.55 -8.21
N GLU A 73 15.66 -22.89 -8.94
CA GLU A 73 15.43 -22.38 -10.30
C GLU A 73 14.73 -21.01 -10.35
N GLY A 74 14.11 -20.55 -9.26
CA GLY A 74 13.37 -19.28 -9.26
C GLY A 74 12.42 -19.07 -8.08
N LEU A 75 11.75 -17.93 -8.09
CA LEU A 75 10.63 -17.63 -7.19
C LEU A 75 9.31 -17.85 -7.94
N LEU A 76 8.30 -18.41 -7.27
CA LEU A 76 6.98 -18.60 -7.86
C LEU A 76 6.08 -17.41 -7.56
N PHE A 77 5.59 -16.77 -8.61
CA PHE A 77 4.57 -15.72 -8.58
C PHE A 77 3.23 -16.29 -9.05
N VAL A 78 2.17 -15.48 -8.98
CA VAL A 78 0.82 -15.87 -9.42
C VAL A 78 0.60 -15.40 -10.86
N ASP A 79 0.12 -16.29 -11.74
CA ASP A 79 -0.30 -15.93 -13.10
C ASP A 79 -1.79 -15.58 -13.19
N GLN A 80 -2.27 -15.32 -14.40
CA GLN A 80 -3.66 -14.93 -14.68
C GLN A 80 -4.69 -16.03 -14.32
N ASP A 81 -4.26 -17.29 -14.29
CA ASP A 81 -5.09 -18.45 -13.92
C ASP A 81 -4.92 -18.83 -12.43
N GLY A 82 -4.19 -18.00 -11.67
CA GLY A 82 -3.87 -18.23 -10.27
C GLY A 82 -2.79 -19.29 -10.04
N GLN A 83 -2.15 -19.80 -11.10
CA GLN A 83 -1.12 -20.84 -11.02
C GLN A 83 0.26 -20.24 -10.73
N GLY A 84 1.21 -21.10 -10.38
CA GLY A 84 2.60 -20.74 -10.16
C GLY A 84 3.33 -20.41 -11.46
N GLN A 85 3.78 -19.17 -11.61
CA GLN A 85 4.73 -18.77 -12.64
C GLN A 85 6.13 -18.61 -12.04
N LEU A 86 7.07 -19.44 -12.49
CA LEU A 86 8.47 -19.38 -12.06
C LEU A 86 9.18 -18.18 -12.70
N VAL A 87 9.83 -17.35 -11.88
CA VAL A 87 10.69 -16.25 -12.31
C VAL A 87 12.14 -16.56 -11.93
N ALA A 88 12.99 -16.68 -12.95
CA ALA A 88 14.37 -17.11 -12.81
C ALA A 88 15.28 -16.06 -12.12
N PRO A 89 16.39 -16.48 -11.48
CA PRO A 89 17.36 -15.59 -10.82
C PRO A 89 17.83 -14.42 -11.69
N GLN A 90 18.14 -14.67 -12.96
CA GLN A 90 18.62 -13.62 -13.88
C GLN A 90 17.53 -12.59 -14.20
N THR A 91 16.28 -13.04 -14.36
CA THR A 91 15.14 -12.13 -14.56
C THR A 91 14.94 -11.22 -13.35
N LEU A 92 15.08 -11.76 -12.13
CA LEU A 92 15.00 -10.96 -10.90
C LEU A 92 16.17 -9.97 -10.79
N ARG A 93 17.39 -10.39 -11.15
CA ARG A 93 18.55 -9.50 -11.21
C ARG A 93 18.33 -8.35 -12.19
N ASP A 94 17.86 -8.63 -13.41
CA ASP A 94 17.62 -7.60 -14.42
C ASP A 94 16.52 -6.61 -14.00
N LEU A 95 15.45 -7.14 -13.37
CA LEU A 95 14.40 -6.33 -12.77
C LEU A 95 14.97 -5.39 -11.71
N PHE A 96 15.58 -5.92 -10.64
CA PHE A 96 16.08 -5.09 -9.55
C PHE A 96 17.25 -4.19 -9.97
N GLY A 97 18.05 -4.60 -10.95
CA GLY A 97 19.08 -3.75 -11.55
C GLY A 97 18.53 -2.50 -12.22
N SER A 98 17.29 -2.55 -12.73
CA SER A 98 16.59 -1.39 -13.31
C SER A 98 15.98 -0.45 -12.26
N PHE A 99 15.94 -0.88 -10.99
CA PHE A 99 15.34 -0.15 -9.86
C PHE A 99 16.30 0.06 -8.68
N ASN A 100 17.60 -0.15 -8.88
CA ASN A 100 18.61 -0.10 -7.80
C ASN A 100 18.87 1.32 -7.25
N GLU A 101 18.36 2.36 -7.92
CA GLU A 101 18.34 3.72 -7.38
C GLU A 101 17.35 3.88 -6.22
N THR A 102 16.27 3.09 -6.21
CA THR A 102 15.25 3.11 -5.15
C THR A 102 15.37 1.91 -4.23
N VAL A 103 15.47 0.70 -4.78
CA VAL A 103 15.52 -0.54 -4.02
C VAL A 103 16.93 -0.75 -3.48
N ARG A 104 17.08 -0.64 -2.16
CA ARG A 104 18.36 -0.79 -1.46
C ARG A 104 18.47 -2.16 -0.77
N CYS A 105 17.34 -2.74 -0.39
CA CYS A 105 17.28 -4.05 0.26
C CYS A 105 16.20 -4.93 -0.35
N VAL A 106 16.53 -6.19 -0.63
CA VAL A 106 15.57 -7.22 -1.04
C VAL A 106 15.57 -8.35 -0.01
N VAL A 107 14.40 -8.76 0.48
CA VAL A 107 14.23 -9.88 1.42
C VAL A 107 13.44 -10.96 0.71
N LEU A 108 14.11 -12.07 0.35
CA LEU A 108 13.49 -13.24 -0.26
C LEU A 108 13.18 -14.26 0.84
N ASN A 109 11.98 -14.20 1.39
CA ASN A 109 11.49 -15.15 2.38
C ASN A 109 10.76 -16.31 1.69
N ALA A 110 11.54 -17.11 0.97
CA ALA A 110 11.08 -18.25 0.19
C ALA A 110 12.14 -19.36 0.23
N CYS A 111 11.74 -20.63 0.25
CA CYS A 111 12.65 -21.77 0.29
C CYS A 111 13.71 -21.72 -0.81
N SER A 112 14.94 -22.11 -0.50
CA SER A 112 16.05 -22.22 -1.48
C SER A 112 16.25 -20.98 -2.36
N SER A 113 16.00 -19.79 -1.81
CA SER A 113 16.10 -18.51 -2.52
C SER A 113 17.50 -17.88 -2.53
N GLU A 114 18.51 -18.60 -2.06
CA GLU A 114 19.90 -18.11 -1.99
C GLU A 114 20.50 -17.84 -3.37
N GLU A 115 20.23 -18.68 -4.38
CA GLU A 115 20.74 -18.47 -5.74
C GLU A 115 20.22 -17.16 -6.35
N GLN A 116 18.96 -16.84 -6.11
CA GLN A 116 18.33 -15.57 -6.49
C GLN A 116 18.93 -14.42 -5.70
N ALA A 117 19.17 -14.60 -4.40
CA ALA A 117 19.81 -13.59 -3.57
C ALA A 117 21.23 -13.26 -4.08
N ALA A 118 22.03 -14.28 -4.42
CA ALA A 118 23.36 -14.10 -5.00
C ALA A 118 23.29 -13.38 -6.36
N ALA A 119 22.33 -13.71 -7.22
CA ALA A 119 22.15 -13.02 -8.49
C ALA A 119 21.84 -11.53 -8.32
N ILE A 120 20.96 -11.18 -7.36
CA ILE A 120 20.51 -9.80 -7.10
C ILE A 120 21.57 -8.99 -6.34
N ALA A 121 22.40 -9.61 -5.48
CA ALA A 121 23.39 -8.92 -4.66
C ALA A 121 24.46 -8.15 -5.47
N GLY A 122 24.67 -8.52 -6.74
CA GLY A 122 25.54 -7.77 -7.63
C GLY A 122 24.97 -6.40 -8.07
N VAL A 123 23.67 -6.16 -7.90
CA VAL A 123 22.97 -4.96 -8.38
C VAL A 123 22.20 -4.19 -7.31
N VAL A 124 21.87 -4.83 -6.17
CA VAL A 124 21.23 -4.20 -5.00
C VAL A 124 22.16 -4.29 -3.78
N ASP A 125 22.13 -3.28 -2.92
CA ASP A 125 23.09 -3.16 -1.82
C ASP A 125 23.06 -4.32 -0.82
N ALA A 126 21.86 -4.78 -0.48
CA ALA A 126 21.68 -5.91 0.41
C ALA A 126 20.55 -6.83 -0.06
N VAL A 127 20.78 -8.12 0.04
CA VAL A 127 19.78 -9.14 -0.26
C VAL A 127 19.80 -10.21 0.81
N VAL A 128 18.64 -10.54 1.35
CA VAL A 128 18.44 -11.73 2.18
C VAL A 128 17.81 -12.82 1.34
N GLY A 129 18.34 -14.04 1.43
CA GLY A 129 17.71 -15.23 0.86
C GLY A 129 17.80 -16.42 1.82
N MET A 130 17.10 -17.49 1.50
CA MET A 130 17.08 -18.73 2.28
C MET A 130 17.92 -19.81 1.60
N GLY A 131 18.93 -20.33 2.28
CA GLY A 131 19.83 -21.37 1.77
C GLY A 131 19.23 -22.77 1.71
N ASP A 132 18.11 -22.99 2.40
CA ASP A 132 17.43 -24.29 2.49
C ASP A 132 15.91 -24.06 2.60
N VAL A 133 15.16 -25.12 2.87
CA VAL A 133 13.74 -25.07 3.24
C VAL A 133 13.55 -24.23 4.50
N VAL A 134 12.57 -23.34 4.45
CA VAL A 134 12.10 -22.55 5.59
C VAL A 134 10.66 -22.92 5.92
N SER A 135 10.35 -23.11 7.19
CA SER A 135 8.98 -23.37 7.66
C SER A 135 8.16 -22.08 7.74
N ASP A 136 6.82 -22.16 7.72
CA ASP A 136 5.95 -20.99 7.96
C ASP A 136 6.30 -20.27 9.28
N ASP A 137 6.58 -21.04 10.34
CA ASP A 137 6.89 -20.50 11.66
C ASP A 137 8.30 -19.86 11.68
N GLY A 138 9.26 -20.45 10.95
CA GLY A 138 10.60 -19.90 10.73
C GLY A 138 10.59 -18.62 9.92
N ALA A 139 9.84 -18.59 8.81
CA ALA A 139 9.65 -17.42 7.97
C ALA A 139 9.04 -16.25 8.77
N LEU A 140 8.00 -16.53 9.56
CA LEU A 140 7.37 -15.54 10.44
C LEU A 140 8.32 -15.04 11.55
N ALA A 141 9.02 -15.96 12.23
CA ALA A 141 9.97 -15.64 13.28
C ALA A 141 11.13 -14.78 12.75
N PHE A 142 11.65 -15.14 11.58
CA PHE A 142 12.68 -14.40 10.85
C PHE A 142 12.19 -12.98 10.53
N ALA A 143 11.10 -12.85 9.77
CA ALA A 143 10.65 -11.56 9.27
C ALA A 143 10.31 -10.60 10.41
N THR A 144 9.57 -11.05 11.42
CA THR A 144 9.19 -10.21 12.57
C THR A 144 10.40 -9.72 13.35
N ALA A 145 11.39 -10.57 13.62
CA ALA A 145 12.59 -10.16 14.35
C ALA A 145 13.53 -9.29 13.52
N PHE A 146 13.65 -9.59 12.23
CA PHE A 146 14.43 -8.78 11.29
C PHE A 146 13.88 -7.35 11.24
N TYR A 147 12.59 -7.17 10.94
CA TYR A 147 11.98 -5.84 10.88
C TYR A 147 11.90 -5.14 12.23
N ARG A 148 11.76 -5.86 13.35
CA ARG A 148 11.86 -5.26 14.69
C ARG A 148 13.25 -4.69 14.94
N ALA A 149 14.29 -5.42 14.55
CA ALA A 149 15.66 -4.96 14.69
C ALA A 149 15.93 -3.76 13.80
N LEU A 150 15.50 -3.80 12.52
CA LEU A 150 15.54 -2.63 11.66
C LEU A 150 14.80 -1.47 12.32
N ALA A 151 13.56 -1.63 12.76
CA ALA A 151 12.80 -0.56 13.42
C ALA A 151 13.41 0.05 14.69
N SER A 152 14.48 -0.56 15.21
CA SER A 152 15.27 -0.08 16.35
C SER A 152 16.68 0.41 15.95
N ASP A 153 16.82 0.92 14.72
CA ASP A 153 18.06 1.47 14.14
C ASP A 153 19.24 0.49 14.10
N ALA A 154 18.97 -0.81 14.03
CA ALA A 154 20.03 -1.80 13.87
C ALA A 154 20.62 -1.77 12.45
N THR A 155 21.92 -2.01 12.35
CA THR A 155 22.57 -2.34 11.07
C THR A 155 22.01 -3.65 10.51
N LEU A 156 22.13 -3.85 9.20
CA LEU A 156 21.66 -5.09 8.56
C LEU A 156 22.27 -6.35 9.16
N ALA A 157 23.57 -6.34 9.46
CA ALA A 157 24.25 -7.47 10.07
C ALA A 157 23.68 -7.77 11.47
N THR A 158 23.37 -6.72 12.24
CA THR A 158 22.74 -6.85 13.57
C THR A 158 21.30 -7.35 13.45
N ALA A 159 20.53 -6.83 12.49
CA ALA A 159 19.16 -7.29 12.22
C ALA A 159 19.14 -8.76 11.82
N MET A 160 20.09 -9.18 10.99
CA MET A 160 20.26 -10.58 10.60
C MET A 160 20.57 -11.47 11.81
N THR A 161 21.49 -11.02 12.66
CA THR A 161 21.88 -11.76 13.88
C THR A 161 20.69 -11.91 14.83
N ARG A 162 19.93 -10.84 15.06
CA ARG A 162 18.73 -10.86 15.91
C ARG A 162 17.62 -11.75 15.33
N ALA A 163 17.45 -11.77 14.02
CA ALA A 163 16.49 -12.64 13.36
C ALA A 163 16.85 -14.12 13.53
N ARG A 164 18.11 -14.50 13.30
CA ARG A 164 18.60 -15.87 13.54
C ARG A 164 18.47 -16.28 15.01
N ASN A 165 18.80 -15.39 15.94
CA ASN A 165 18.59 -15.65 17.37
C ASN A 165 17.12 -15.88 17.71
N GLN A 166 16.17 -15.20 17.04
CA GLN A 166 14.74 -15.41 17.27
C GLN A 166 14.27 -16.79 16.79
N ILE A 167 14.82 -17.29 15.69
CA ILE A 167 14.56 -18.66 15.18
C ILE A 167 15.05 -19.69 16.21
N ASP A 168 16.27 -19.50 16.73
CA ASP A 168 16.86 -20.39 17.75
C ASP A 168 16.06 -20.37 19.06
N LEU A 169 15.67 -19.18 19.53
CA LEU A 169 14.83 -19.00 20.72
C LEU A 169 13.43 -19.64 20.57
N ALA A 170 12.93 -19.74 19.33
CA ALA A 170 11.68 -20.45 19.03
C ALA A 170 11.86 -21.97 18.97
N GLY A 171 13.09 -22.49 19.11
CA GLY A 171 13.40 -23.91 19.05
C GLY A 171 13.34 -24.48 17.63
N LEU A 172 13.49 -23.64 16.61
CA LEU A 172 13.41 -24.03 15.21
C LEU A 172 14.81 -24.35 14.68
N ALA A 173 14.98 -25.55 14.11
CA ALA A 173 16.25 -26.04 13.61
C ALA A 173 16.62 -25.48 12.21
N GLU A 174 16.43 -24.18 11.99
CA GLU A 174 16.59 -23.48 10.70
C GLU A 174 17.32 -22.13 10.85
N VAL A 175 18.16 -22.00 11.88
CA VAL A 175 18.89 -20.77 12.25
C VAL A 175 19.83 -20.28 11.15
N ASP A 176 20.46 -21.22 10.43
CA ASP A 176 21.41 -20.91 9.36
C ASP A 176 20.72 -20.74 7.98
N THR A 177 19.42 -20.99 7.89
CA THR A 177 18.65 -20.92 6.64
C THR A 177 18.68 -19.50 6.07
N PRO A 178 18.38 -18.42 6.83
CA PRO A 178 18.49 -17.07 6.29
C PRO A 178 19.96 -16.66 6.10
N GLN A 179 20.31 -16.12 4.93
CA GLN A 179 21.63 -15.63 4.57
C GLN A 179 21.56 -14.19 4.03
N LEU A 180 22.48 -13.34 4.47
CA LEU A 180 22.62 -11.96 4.01
C LEU A 180 23.78 -11.87 3.00
N ARG A 181 23.50 -11.31 1.83
CA ARG A 181 24.46 -10.95 0.78
C ARG A 181 24.50 -9.42 0.69
N ALA A 182 25.64 -8.81 0.96
CA ALA A 182 25.81 -7.35 0.92
C ALA A 182 27.16 -7.01 0.27
N GLU A 183 27.27 -7.26 -1.04
CA GLU A 183 28.54 -7.15 -1.78
C GLU A 183 28.93 -5.69 -2.09
N ARG A 184 27.95 -4.77 -2.05
CA ARG A 184 28.13 -3.39 -2.48
C ARG A 184 28.28 -2.40 -1.32
N ILE A 185 28.02 -2.85 -0.09
CA ILE A 185 28.07 -2.02 1.13
C ILE A 185 28.68 -2.82 2.28
N ASP A 186 29.13 -2.11 3.32
CA ASP A 186 29.46 -2.74 4.61
C ASP A 186 28.20 -2.84 5.47
N ALA A 187 27.60 -4.04 5.51
CA ALA A 187 26.38 -4.31 6.29
C ALA A 187 26.54 -4.14 7.82
N GLY A 188 27.77 -4.02 8.33
CA GLY A 188 28.07 -3.74 9.72
C GLY A 188 28.16 -2.25 10.05
N GLN A 189 28.25 -1.38 9.04
CA GLN A 189 28.34 0.08 9.18
C GLN A 189 27.09 0.81 8.70
N VAL A 190 26.34 0.20 7.77
CA VAL A 190 25.12 0.80 7.23
C VAL A 190 23.93 0.48 8.14
N GLU A 191 23.41 1.51 8.80
CA GLU A 191 22.09 1.47 9.40
C GLU A 191 21.04 1.48 8.29
N ALA A 192 19.97 0.70 8.44
CA ALA A 192 18.94 0.61 7.41
C ALA A 192 18.19 1.93 7.14
N PHE A 193 18.44 2.96 7.96
CA PHE A 193 17.86 4.29 7.87
C PHE A 193 18.77 5.32 7.22
N ASP A 194 20.05 4.98 6.97
CA ASP A 194 20.98 5.86 6.24
C ASP A 194 20.81 5.72 4.71
N TRP A 195 19.83 4.93 4.28
CA TRP A 195 19.43 4.75 2.88
C TRP A 195 18.43 5.79 2.39
N ASP A 196 18.47 7.01 2.93
CA ASP A 196 17.70 8.12 2.39
C ASP A 196 18.07 8.28 0.91
N VAL A 197 17.15 7.85 0.05
CA VAL A 197 17.16 8.21 -1.36
C VAL A 197 16.85 9.71 -1.36
N PRO A 198 17.72 10.58 -1.89
CA PRO A 198 17.38 11.99 -2.01
C PRO A 198 16.02 12.07 -2.67
N ASP A 199 15.07 12.80 -2.07
CA ASP A 199 13.82 13.10 -2.73
C ASP A 199 14.19 13.66 -4.11
N ILE A 200 13.88 12.90 -5.17
CA ILE A 200 14.05 13.41 -6.52
C ILE A 200 13.10 14.59 -6.59
N ILE A 201 13.70 15.78 -6.58
CA ILE A 201 13.12 17.10 -6.73
C ILE A 201 11.75 16.98 -7.40
N GLU A 202 10.66 17.25 -6.65
CA GLU A 202 9.37 17.52 -7.28
C GLU A 202 9.63 18.47 -8.44
N PRO A 203 9.19 18.18 -9.68
CA PRO A 203 9.58 18.98 -10.82
C PRO A 203 9.09 20.41 -10.63
N THR A 204 9.98 21.26 -10.13
CA THR A 204 9.87 22.71 -10.12
C THR A 204 10.27 23.15 -11.52
N GLY A 205 9.39 22.87 -12.47
CA GLY A 205 9.57 23.16 -13.88
C GLY A 205 8.31 23.81 -14.43
N SER A 206 8.35 25.13 -14.56
CA SER A 206 7.39 25.91 -15.35
C SER A 206 7.12 25.23 -16.70
N ALA A 207 5.85 24.97 -16.98
CA ALA A 207 5.38 24.38 -18.22
C ALA A 207 5.96 25.09 -19.45
N GLN A 208 6.70 24.36 -20.27
CA GLN A 208 6.82 24.66 -21.70
C GLN A 208 6.00 23.62 -22.47
N THR A 209 5.03 24.12 -23.20
CA THR A 209 4.08 23.37 -24.00
C THR A 209 4.78 22.71 -25.19
N ILE A 210 4.69 21.40 -25.32
CA ILE A 210 4.95 20.70 -26.58
C ILE A 210 3.61 20.14 -27.07
N ASN A 211 3.17 20.70 -28.20
CA ASN A 211 1.98 20.31 -28.94
C ASN A 211 2.31 19.12 -29.84
N THR A 212 1.67 17.98 -29.60
CA THR A 212 1.52 16.91 -30.59
C THR A 212 0.04 16.74 -30.90
N GLY A 213 -0.43 17.50 -31.88
CA GLY A 213 -1.80 17.44 -32.38
C GLY A 213 -2.17 16.05 -32.91
N GLY A 214 -3.46 15.72 -32.82
CA GLY A 214 -4.06 14.57 -33.48
C GLY A 214 -5.29 14.06 -32.74
N GLY A 215 -6.47 14.59 -33.08
CA GLY A 215 -7.73 14.18 -32.49
C GLY A 215 -8.33 12.90 -33.07
N SER A 216 -9.39 12.39 -32.43
CA SER A 216 -10.69 12.04 -33.03
C SER A 216 -11.69 11.62 -31.96
N ASN A 217 -12.87 12.26 -32.00
CA ASN A 217 -14.07 11.93 -31.25
C ASN A 217 -14.74 10.66 -31.80
N ILE A 218 -15.32 9.83 -30.92
CA ILE A 218 -16.64 9.15 -30.99
C ILE A 218 -16.99 8.82 -29.52
N GLY A 219 -18.11 9.17 -28.86
CA GLY A 219 -19.46 9.54 -29.26
C GLY A 219 -20.47 8.52 -28.68
N GLY A 220 -21.26 8.89 -27.65
CA GLY A 220 -22.51 8.17 -27.33
C GLY A 220 -23.02 8.19 -25.88
N GLY A 221 -24.02 9.04 -25.60
CA GLY A 221 -25.19 8.64 -24.79
C GLY A 221 -25.30 9.12 -23.34
N VAL A 222 -25.69 10.38 -23.13
CA VAL A 222 -26.26 10.89 -21.87
C VAL A 222 -27.72 10.46 -21.76
N THR A 223 -28.12 9.92 -20.60
CA THR A 223 -29.54 9.89 -20.18
C THR A 223 -29.63 10.52 -18.79
N THR A 224 -30.08 11.78 -18.76
CA THR A 224 -30.51 12.49 -17.55
C THR A 224 -31.93 12.08 -17.18
N GLY A 225 -32.17 11.66 -15.93
CA GLY A 225 -33.51 11.39 -15.43
C GLY A 225 -33.62 11.37 -13.91
N GLY A 226 -34.08 12.48 -13.33
CA GLY A 226 -35.05 12.51 -12.22
C GLY A 226 -34.60 12.21 -10.79
N ASN A 227 -34.70 13.24 -9.94
CA ASN A 227 -34.88 13.25 -8.49
C ASN A 227 -34.96 11.89 -7.77
N PHE A 228 -33.92 11.56 -7.00
CA PHE A 228 -34.03 10.66 -5.85
C PHE A 228 -33.70 11.45 -4.58
N ALA A 229 -34.75 11.84 -3.84
CA ALA A 229 -34.63 12.23 -2.44
C ALA A 229 -34.65 10.94 -1.61
N GLY A 230 -33.53 10.55 -1.02
CA GLY A 230 -33.46 9.40 -0.11
C GLY A 230 -34.35 9.63 1.11
N ARG A 231 -35.32 8.75 1.31
CA ARG A 231 -36.08 8.59 2.56
C ARG A 231 -35.74 7.22 3.13
N ASP A 232 -35.14 7.18 4.32
CA ASP A 232 -34.98 5.94 5.06
C ASP A 232 -36.32 5.47 5.61
N TYR A 233 -36.65 4.21 5.35
CA TYR A 233 -37.84 3.52 5.84
C TYR A 233 -37.42 2.51 6.91
N ILE A 234 -37.73 2.77 8.18
CA ILE A 234 -37.74 1.78 9.25
C ILE A 234 -39.08 1.92 10.00
N GLY A 235 -39.77 0.81 10.20
CA GLY A 235 -41.16 0.65 10.66
C GLY A 235 -41.82 1.76 11.51
N GLU A 236 -43.03 2.12 11.07
CA GLU A 236 -44.22 2.77 11.70
C GLU A 236 -44.14 3.73 12.90
N GLN A 237 -42.98 4.13 13.43
CA GLN A 237 -42.90 5.15 14.49
C GLN A 237 -41.94 6.28 14.12
N HIS A 238 -42.54 7.42 13.78
CA HIS A 238 -41.89 8.70 13.60
C HIS A 238 -41.39 9.24 14.95
N ILE A 239 -40.09 9.16 15.23
CA ILE A 239 -39.49 9.86 16.37
C ILE A 239 -38.93 11.20 15.87
N HIS A 240 -39.67 12.28 16.14
CA HIS A 240 -39.18 13.66 15.96
C HIS A 240 -38.42 14.08 17.22
N TYR A 241 -37.10 14.29 17.12
CA TYR A 241 -36.36 15.01 18.16
C TYR A 241 -36.57 16.52 17.99
N HIS A 242 -37.52 17.09 18.73
CA HIS A 242 -37.58 18.52 19.02
C HIS A 242 -37.25 18.73 20.50
N GLY A 243 -35.95 18.83 20.81
CA GLY A 243 -35.48 19.40 22.08
C GLY A 243 -34.93 20.79 21.82
N GLU A 244 -35.29 21.76 22.66
CA GLU A 244 -34.68 23.10 22.62
C GLU A 244 -33.16 22.99 22.76
N ALA A 245 -32.45 23.75 21.92
CA ALA A 245 -31.00 23.79 21.91
C ALA A 245 -30.48 24.24 23.29
N PRO A 246 -29.55 23.50 23.92
CA PRO A 246 -28.94 23.95 25.16
C PRO A 246 -28.18 25.28 24.93
N PRO A 247 -28.12 26.18 25.93
CA PRO A 247 -27.44 27.46 25.79
C PRO A 247 -25.99 27.26 25.38
N ALA A 248 -25.54 28.08 24.42
CA ALA A 248 -24.23 28.04 23.79
C ALA A 248 -23.10 28.39 24.77
N THR A 249 -22.76 27.48 25.67
CA THR A 249 -21.37 27.31 26.08
C THR A 249 -20.78 26.31 25.11
N SER A 250 -20.32 26.78 23.95
CA SER A 250 -19.53 25.94 23.05
C SER A 250 -18.37 25.36 23.86
N PRO A 251 -18.29 24.03 24.07
CA PRO A 251 -16.98 23.45 24.33
C PRO A 251 -16.08 23.93 23.19
N ALA A 252 -14.85 24.33 23.50
CA ALA A 252 -13.90 24.74 22.47
C ALA A 252 -13.98 23.71 21.33
N GLN A 253 -14.38 24.16 20.14
CA GLN A 253 -14.46 23.27 18.99
C GLN A 253 -13.08 22.63 18.86
N PRO A 254 -12.99 21.28 18.81
CA PRO A 254 -11.71 20.66 18.56
C PRO A 254 -11.20 21.26 17.24
N THR A 255 -10.04 21.90 17.29
CA THR A 255 -9.27 22.24 16.09
C THR A 255 -8.84 20.92 15.47
N MET A 256 -9.75 20.28 14.72
CA MET A 256 -9.39 19.16 13.86
C MET A 256 -8.44 19.70 12.79
N SER A 257 -7.33 18.99 12.59
CA SER A 257 -6.43 19.26 11.48
C SER A 257 -7.23 19.17 10.19
N ARG A 258 -7.13 20.20 9.34
CA ARG A 258 -7.68 20.15 7.98
C ARG A 258 -7.09 18.92 7.27
N GLY A 259 -7.95 17.98 6.86
CA GLY A 259 -7.50 16.72 6.29
C GLY A 259 -8.63 15.95 5.62
N ILE A 260 -8.23 14.98 4.79
CA ILE A 260 -9.14 13.96 4.29
C ILE A 260 -8.90 12.68 5.08
N PHE A 261 -9.91 12.20 5.77
CA PHE A 261 -9.82 11.07 6.68
C PHE A 261 -10.35 9.81 5.99
N GLY A 262 -9.61 8.70 6.06
CA GLY A 262 -10.01 7.40 5.47
C GLY A 262 -9.98 7.31 3.94
N LEU A 263 -9.29 8.24 3.26
CA LEU A 263 -9.40 8.44 1.82
C LEU A 263 -9.04 7.21 0.97
N TYR A 264 -9.86 6.93 -0.04
CA TYR A 264 -9.62 5.87 -1.02
C TYR A 264 -8.33 6.10 -1.84
N PRO A 265 -7.54 5.06 -2.18
CA PRO A 265 -6.24 5.19 -2.85
C PRO A 265 -6.27 6.07 -4.10
N PHE A 266 -5.25 6.92 -4.27
CA PHE A 266 -5.13 7.85 -5.40
C PHE A 266 -4.77 7.09 -6.68
N ASN A 267 -5.44 7.40 -7.79
CA ASN A 267 -5.09 6.84 -9.09
C ASN A 267 -4.50 7.93 -9.99
N GLN A 268 -3.20 7.87 -10.26
CA GLN A 268 -2.52 8.81 -11.17
C GLN A 268 -2.96 8.65 -12.64
N HIS A 269 -3.55 7.51 -13.00
CA HIS A 269 -4.10 7.22 -14.32
C HIS A 269 -5.61 7.49 -14.41
N PHE A 270 -6.07 8.53 -13.71
CA PHE A 270 -7.44 9.01 -13.79
C PHE A 270 -7.52 10.23 -14.72
N PHE A 271 -8.04 10.03 -15.93
CA PHE A 271 -8.11 11.07 -16.97
C PHE A 271 -9.45 11.02 -17.72
N GLY A 272 -9.85 12.14 -18.33
CA GLY A 272 -11.03 12.22 -19.19
C GLY A 272 -12.38 12.26 -18.46
N ARG A 273 -12.38 12.62 -17.17
CA ARG A 273 -13.58 12.69 -16.30
C ARG A 273 -13.84 14.09 -15.72
N ASP A 274 -13.27 15.11 -16.35
CA ASP A 274 -13.32 16.50 -15.88
C ASP A 274 -14.75 17.04 -15.84
N ASN A 275 -15.58 16.63 -16.81
CA ASN A 275 -16.99 17.03 -16.87
C ASN A 275 -17.80 16.45 -15.69
N GLU A 276 -17.55 15.19 -15.35
CA GLU A 276 -18.19 14.51 -14.22
C GLU A 276 -17.74 15.11 -12.88
N LEU A 277 -16.46 15.45 -12.73
CA LEU A 277 -15.94 16.16 -11.57
C LEU A 277 -16.59 17.55 -11.41
N ALA A 278 -16.68 18.33 -12.49
CA ALA A 278 -17.31 19.64 -12.49
C ALA A 278 -18.81 19.55 -12.14
N THR A 279 -19.50 18.54 -12.66
CA THR A 279 -20.92 18.30 -12.35
C THR A 279 -21.12 17.94 -10.88
N LEU A 280 -20.26 17.06 -10.34
CA LEU A 280 -20.29 16.67 -8.93
C LEU A 280 -20.05 17.87 -8.01
N HIS A 281 -19.09 18.74 -8.38
CA HIS A 281 -18.82 19.98 -7.65
C HIS A 281 -20.05 20.90 -7.61
N GLN A 282 -20.65 21.16 -8.76
CA GLN A 282 -21.81 22.04 -8.86
C GLN A 282 -22.99 21.53 -8.03
N LEU A 283 -23.23 20.21 -8.03
CA LEU A 283 -24.28 19.61 -7.22
C LEU A 283 -24.01 19.80 -5.73
N LEU A 284 -22.80 19.50 -5.26
CA LEU A 284 -22.43 19.60 -3.84
C LEU A 284 -22.37 21.04 -3.32
N GLN A 285 -22.14 22.02 -4.20
CA GLN A 285 -22.10 23.44 -3.84
C GLN A 285 -23.43 24.18 -4.07
N SER A 286 -24.46 23.50 -4.59
CA SER A 286 -25.71 24.17 -5.00
C SER A 286 -26.53 24.74 -3.83
N GLU A 287 -26.49 24.11 -2.65
CA GLU A 287 -27.18 24.58 -1.44
C GLU A 287 -26.28 24.48 -0.18
N PRO A 288 -25.63 25.57 0.26
CA PRO A 288 -24.60 25.53 1.30
C PRO A 288 -25.11 25.21 2.72
N ASN A 289 -26.42 25.14 2.93
CA ASN A 289 -27.04 24.88 4.24
C ASN A 289 -27.84 23.57 4.28
N VAL A 290 -27.80 22.77 3.22
CA VAL A 290 -28.55 21.51 3.12
C VAL A 290 -27.56 20.39 2.84
N SER A 291 -27.76 19.25 3.51
CA SER A 291 -26.99 18.05 3.21
C SER A 291 -27.42 17.50 1.86
N ILE A 292 -26.52 17.56 0.87
CA ILE A 292 -26.76 17.05 -0.49
C ILE A 292 -26.06 15.69 -0.62
N CYS A 293 -26.81 14.66 -1.02
CA CYS A 293 -26.31 13.30 -1.19
C CYS A 293 -26.37 12.86 -2.67
N PRO A 294 -25.36 13.21 -3.50
CA PRO A 294 -25.31 12.74 -4.88
C PRO A 294 -24.88 11.27 -4.95
N THR A 295 -25.56 10.48 -5.78
CA THR A 295 -25.19 9.07 -6.04
C THR A 295 -24.48 8.95 -7.38
N ILE A 296 -23.26 8.39 -7.41
CA ILE A 296 -22.50 8.11 -8.63
C ILE A 296 -22.83 6.68 -9.10
N THR A 297 -23.51 6.54 -10.23
CA THR A 297 -23.94 5.22 -10.78
C THR A 297 -23.27 4.93 -12.14
N GLY A 298 -23.22 3.64 -12.53
CA GLY A 298 -22.59 3.18 -13.77
C GLY A 298 -22.02 1.77 -13.66
N MET A 299 -21.58 1.19 -14.79
CA MET A 299 -21.03 -0.17 -14.84
C MET A 299 -19.83 -0.35 -13.89
N GLY A 300 -19.65 -1.57 -13.37
CA GLY A 300 -18.51 -1.93 -12.51
C GLY A 300 -17.17 -1.65 -13.19
N GLY A 301 -16.14 -1.30 -12.42
CA GLY A 301 -14.78 -1.08 -12.95
C GLY A 301 -14.51 0.28 -13.63
N LEU A 302 -15.53 1.08 -13.95
CA LEU A 302 -15.36 2.38 -14.63
C LEU A 302 -14.78 3.52 -13.76
N GLY A 303 -14.30 3.22 -12.54
CA GLY A 303 -13.65 4.22 -11.69
C GLY A 303 -14.59 5.17 -10.94
N LYS A 304 -15.84 4.78 -10.65
CA LYS A 304 -16.78 5.61 -9.86
C LYS A 304 -16.23 5.99 -8.48
N THR A 305 -15.63 5.02 -7.79
CA THR A 305 -14.98 5.24 -6.50
C THR A 305 -13.76 6.16 -6.64
N GLN A 306 -13.02 6.03 -7.75
CA GLN A 306 -11.92 6.92 -8.09
C GLN A 306 -12.40 8.35 -8.39
N LEU A 307 -13.53 8.54 -9.07
CA LEU A 307 -14.12 9.86 -9.33
C LEU A 307 -14.42 10.60 -8.01
N ALA A 308 -15.04 9.93 -7.04
CA ALA A 308 -15.28 10.50 -5.71
C ALA A 308 -13.98 10.82 -4.96
N ALA A 309 -12.99 9.94 -5.05
CA ALA A 309 -11.69 10.12 -4.39
C ALA A 309 -10.88 11.28 -5.00
N HIS A 310 -10.96 11.47 -6.32
CA HIS A 310 -10.35 12.59 -7.03
C HIS A 310 -11.05 13.90 -6.70
N TYR A 311 -12.38 13.91 -6.64
CA TYR A 311 -13.15 15.07 -6.19
C TYR A 311 -12.74 15.52 -4.78
N ALA A 312 -12.68 14.58 -3.83
CA ALA A 312 -12.31 14.89 -2.45
C ALA A 312 -10.92 15.53 -2.34
N ARG A 313 -9.95 15.05 -3.13
CA ARG A 313 -8.60 15.63 -3.19
C ARG A 313 -8.59 17.02 -3.80
N ALA A 314 -9.28 17.21 -4.91
CA ALA A 314 -9.30 18.49 -5.62
C ALA A 314 -9.98 19.60 -4.80
N HIS A 315 -10.97 19.25 -3.97
CA HIS A 315 -11.85 20.22 -3.32
C HIS A 315 -11.74 20.27 -1.79
N ILE A 316 -10.73 19.64 -1.18
CA ILE A 316 -10.55 19.67 0.30
C ILE A 316 -10.51 21.09 0.87
N ALA A 317 -9.99 22.06 0.11
CA ALA A 317 -9.94 23.46 0.53
C ALA A 317 -11.34 24.09 0.68
N ASP A 318 -12.33 23.57 -0.04
CA ASP A 318 -13.71 24.07 -0.07
C ASP A 318 -14.53 23.59 1.15
N TYR A 319 -14.05 22.54 1.84
CA TYR A 319 -14.71 21.97 3.03
C TYR A 319 -13.95 22.36 4.30
N ARG A 320 -14.52 23.31 5.06
CA ARG A 320 -13.88 23.86 6.26
C ARG A 320 -13.52 22.79 7.29
N ASP A 321 -14.43 21.85 7.50
CA ASP A 321 -14.32 20.81 8.53
C ASP A 321 -13.65 19.52 8.01
N GLY A 322 -13.11 19.56 6.79
CA GLY A 322 -12.47 18.42 6.13
C GLY A 322 -13.46 17.53 5.38
N ILE A 323 -12.94 16.42 4.86
CA ILE A 323 -13.73 15.40 4.15
C ILE A 323 -13.52 14.06 4.86
N PHE A 324 -14.62 13.37 5.16
CA PHE A 324 -14.59 12.05 5.79
C PHE A 324 -14.98 10.99 4.77
N TRP A 325 -14.05 10.10 4.47
CA TRP A 325 -14.29 8.95 3.63
C TRP A 325 -14.64 7.75 4.50
N ILE A 326 -15.93 7.40 4.51
CA ILE A 326 -16.46 6.32 5.35
C ILE A 326 -17.01 5.19 4.50
N THR A 327 -16.80 3.96 4.96
CA THR A 327 -17.45 2.78 4.37
C THR A 327 -18.82 2.60 5.02
N ALA A 328 -19.88 2.76 4.23
CA ALA A 328 -21.27 2.63 4.69
C ALA A 328 -21.85 1.21 4.48
N ALA A 329 -21.00 0.18 4.49
CA ALA A 329 -21.42 -1.21 4.29
C ALA A 329 -22.16 -1.80 5.52
N ASP A 330 -21.89 -1.27 6.71
CA ASP A 330 -22.56 -1.62 7.97
C ASP A 330 -22.74 -0.36 8.84
N LEU A 331 -23.98 -0.10 9.28
CA LEU A 331 -24.33 1.04 10.15
C LEU A 331 -23.52 1.05 11.46
N ASN A 332 -23.16 -0.11 12.00
CA ASN A 332 -22.36 -0.21 13.23
C ASN A 332 -20.90 0.19 13.03
N SER A 333 -20.42 0.17 11.78
CA SER A 333 -19.04 0.53 11.44
C SER A 333 -18.82 2.03 11.32
N ILE A 334 -19.88 2.84 11.20
CA ILE A 334 -19.79 4.28 10.90
C ILE A 334 -19.29 5.10 12.09
N ARG A 335 -19.82 4.85 13.31
CA ARG A 335 -19.43 5.62 14.51
C ARG A 335 -17.93 5.51 14.85
N PRO A 336 -17.32 4.32 14.83
CA PRO A 336 -15.87 4.19 15.02
C PRO A 336 -15.02 4.93 13.98
N GLN A 337 -15.52 5.09 12.74
CA GLN A 337 -14.82 5.79 11.67
C GLN A 337 -14.87 7.33 11.79
N LEU A 338 -15.68 7.87 12.71
CA LEU A 338 -15.88 9.32 12.93
C LEU A 338 -15.42 9.78 14.32
N ALA A 339 -14.83 8.89 15.12
CA ALA A 339 -14.52 9.14 16.54
C ALA A 339 -13.09 9.64 16.81
N ASP A 340 -12.30 9.90 15.76
CA ASP A 340 -10.94 10.47 15.84
C ASP A 340 -10.93 11.92 15.31
#